data_AF-A0A964LRK1-F1
#
_entry.id   AF-A0A964LRK1-F1
#
_cell.length_a   1.000
_cell.length_b   1.000
_cell.length_c   1.000
_cell.angle_alpha   90.00
_cell.angle_beta   90.00
_cell.angle_gamma   90.00
#
_symmetry.space_group_name_H-M   'P 1'
#
loop_
_entity.id
_entity.type
_entity.pdbx_description
1 polymer ?
#
loop_
_entity_poly.entity_id
_entity_poly.type
_entity_poly.pdbx_seq_one_letter_code
_entity_poly.pdbx_strand_id
1 'polypeptide(L)'
;MLWQFDLQVLVTWGMLSVALMGILLVWVLYTTLVMGFIWQLSLRDSVLPFVIGIQEFMLLSLTDAEFHGLWLYVLASLFVTVNWIVHISLRRARQHPANAQYFATIAPATLRDFRGVIVIIVIAIALGLAIDFSGSTIWLPLLAIVYANGILIRQIVVTRRLWWSLMADRPAVTAPSASQEQQE
;
A
#
# COMPACT_ATOMS: atom_id res chain seq x y z
N MET A 1 -2.32 -20.33 24.22
CA MET A 1 -3.49 -20.88 23.50
C MET A 1 -3.34 -20.85 21.96
N LEU A 2 -2.12 -20.82 21.40
CA LEU A 2 -1.91 -20.82 19.92
C LEU A 2 -1.77 -22.22 19.28
N TRP A 3 -1.80 -23.27 20.11
CA TRP A 3 -1.50 -24.66 19.71
C TRP A 3 -2.72 -25.58 19.71
N GLN A 4 -3.91 -25.05 19.99
CA GLN A 4 -5.17 -25.78 19.84
C GLN A 4 -5.76 -25.43 18.48
N PHE A 5 -6.14 -26.46 17.71
CA PHE A 5 -6.79 -26.30 16.42
C PHE A 5 -8.24 -25.84 16.64
N ASP A 6 -8.42 -24.52 16.75
CA ASP A 6 -9.72 -23.85 16.79
C ASP A 6 -9.83 -22.87 15.61
N LEU A 7 -11.03 -22.68 15.08
CA LEU A 7 -11.32 -21.73 14.01
C LEU A 7 -10.98 -20.29 14.44
N GLN A 8 -11.09 -19.99 15.73
CA GLN A 8 -10.69 -18.69 16.26
C GLN A 8 -9.17 -18.44 16.10
N VAL A 9 -8.35 -19.47 16.31
CA VAL A 9 -6.89 -19.38 16.12
C VAL A 9 -6.57 -19.15 14.64
N LEU A 10 -7.32 -19.78 13.72
CA LEU A 10 -7.16 -19.54 12.27
C LEU A 10 -7.49 -18.09 11.89
N VAL A 11 -8.54 -17.50 12.47
CA VAL A 11 -8.90 -16.09 12.26
C VAL A 11 -7.78 -15.18 12.73
N THR A 12 -7.26 -15.37 13.94
CA THR A 12 -6.13 -14.59 14.47
C THR A 12 -4.89 -14.68 13.58
N TRP A 13 -4.49 -15.90 13.15
CA TRP A 13 -3.37 -16.06 12.22
C TRP A 13 -3.62 -15.39 10.87
N GLY A 14 -4.85 -15.46 10.37
CA GLY A 14 -5.26 -14.79 9.14
C GLY A 14 -5.16 -13.27 9.25
N MET A 15 -5.59 -12.68 10.35
CA MET A 15 -5.46 -11.24 10.62
C MET A 15 -4.00 -10.81 10.74
N LEU A 16 -3.15 -11.60 11.41
CA LEU A 16 -1.70 -11.36 11.48
C LEU A 16 -1.06 -11.42 10.08
N SER A 17 -1.49 -12.37 9.25
CA SER A 17 -1.07 -12.46 7.85
C SER A 17 -1.43 -11.19 7.07
N VAL A 18 -2.65 -10.65 7.24
CA VAL A 18 -3.06 -9.40 6.59
C VAL A 18 -2.24 -8.22 7.10
N ALA A 19 -1.98 -8.13 8.42
CA ALA A 19 -1.16 -7.07 8.99
C ALA A 19 0.28 -7.10 8.44
N LEU A 20 0.90 -8.29 8.37
CA LEU A 20 2.22 -8.49 7.77
C LEU A 20 2.22 -8.08 6.28
N MET A 21 1.19 -8.48 5.53
CA MET A 21 1.07 -8.11 4.12
C MET A 21 0.85 -6.60 3.93
N GLY A 22 0.19 -5.93 4.88
CA GLY A 22 0.06 -4.48 4.93
C GLY A 22 1.42 -3.79 5.06
N ILE A 23 2.23 -4.24 6.01
CA ILE A 23 3.62 -3.75 6.21
C ILE A 23 4.44 -3.94 4.94
N LEU A 24 4.37 -5.13 4.34
CA LEU A 24 5.08 -5.43 3.10
C LEU A 24 4.62 -4.54 1.94
N LEU A 25 3.31 -4.30 1.80
CA LEU A 25 2.77 -3.42 0.78
C LEU A 25 3.32 -1.99 0.92
N VAL A 26 3.27 -1.43 2.14
CA VAL A 26 3.79 -0.10 2.44
C VAL A 26 5.28 -0.02 2.09
N TRP A 27 6.05 -1.03 2.50
CA TRP A 27 7.49 -1.07 2.23
C TRP A 27 7.81 -1.15 0.73
N VAL A 28 7.16 -2.05 0.00
CA VAL A 28 7.36 -2.21 -1.46
C VAL A 28 6.97 -0.93 -2.19
N LEU A 29 5.89 -0.28 -1.74
CA LEU A 29 5.43 0.97 -2.32
C LEU A 29 6.43 2.11 -2.06
N TYR A 30 6.87 2.25 -0.81
CA TYR A 30 7.81 3.29 -0.41
C TYR A 30 9.13 3.17 -1.19
N THR A 31 9.70 1.97 -1.24
CA THR A 31 10.94 1.70 -1.99
C THR A 31 10.76 1.97 -3.48
N THR A 32 9.63 1.55 -4.07
CA THR A 32 9.32 1.81 -5.48
C THR A 32 9.27 3.29 -5.78
N LEU A 33 8.63 4.09 -4.93
CA LEU A 33 8.57 5.53 -5.11
C LEU A 33 9.95 6.14 -4.94
N VAL A 34 10.63 5.92 -3.80
CA VAL A 34 11.89 6.61 -3.43
C VAL A 34 13.02 6.30 -4.39
N MET A 35 13.13 5.06 -4.85
CA MET A 35 14.14 4.72 -5.85
C MET A 35 13.68 5.08 -7.26
N GLY A 36 12.37 5.16 -7.51
CA GLY A 36 11.80 5.38 -8.84
C GLY A 36 11.80 6.83 -9.30
N PHE A 37 11.62 7.79 -8.38
CA PHE A 37 11.45 9.20 -8.72
C PHE A 37 12.30 10.13 -7.88
N ILE A 38 12.58 11.32 -8.43
CA ILE A 38 13.20 12.42 -7.69
C ILE A 38 12.11 13.44 -7.34
N TRP A 39 11.98 13.83 -6.07
CA TRP A 39 11.09 14.91 -5.66
C TRP A 39 11.64 15.65 -4.44
N GLN A 40 11.09 16.85 -4.20
CA GLN A 40 11.46 17.64 -3.03
C GLN A 40 10.71 17.15 -1.80
N LEU A 41 11.47 16.74 -0.79
CA LEU A 41 10.93 16.30 0.50
C LEU A 41 10.31 17.49 1.24
N SER A 42 9.08 17.34 1.71
CA SER A 42 8.39 18.32 2.55
C SER A 42 8.41 17.86 4.00
N LEU A 43 8.36 18.79 4.95
CA LEU A 43 8.14 18.47 6.37
C LEU A 43 6.84 17.67 6.60
N ARG A 44 5.86 17.77 5.71
CA ARG A 44 4.64 16.94 5.77
C ARG A 44 4.91 15.47 5.48
N ASP A 45 6.03 15.15 4.84
CA ASP A 45 6.39 13.77 4.48
C ASP A 45 6.87 12.94 5.67
N SER A 46 7.28 13.58 6.78
CA SER A 46 7.61 12.86 8.01
C SER A 46 6.36 12.41 8.80
N VAL A 47 5.22 13.07 8.58
CA VAL A 47 3.95 12.71 9.24
C VAL A 47 3.35 11.45 8.63
N LEU A 48 3.57 11.21 7.33
CA LEU A 48 2.95 10.09 6.60
C LEU A 48 3.40 8.71 7.12
N PRO A 49 4.71 8.43 7.33
CA PRO A 49 5.16 7.19 7.97
C PRO A 49 4.61 7.01 9.38
N PHE A 50 4.42 8.10 10.13
CA PHE A 50 3.89 8.04 11.49
C PHE A 50 2.42 7.60 11.50
N VAL A 51 1.59 8.17 10.61
CA VAL A 51 0.19 7.75 10.46
C VAL A 51 0.08 6.29 10.04
N ILE A 52 0.90 5.85 9.08
CA ILE A 52 0.93 4.44 8.68
C ILE A 52 1.33 3.55 9.85
N GLY A 53 2.39 3.90 10.58
CA GLY A 53 2.85 3.12 11.74
C GLY A 53 1.78 2.98 12.82
N ILE A 54 0.99 4.03 13.08
CA ILE A 54 -0.18 3.95 13.98
C ILE A 54 -1.21 2.98 13.43
N GLN A 55 -1.55 3.06 12.14
CA GLN A 55 -2.55 2.17 11.53
C GLN A 55 -2.10 0.70 11.56
N GLU A 56 -0.83 0.42 11.27
CA GLU A 56 -0.26 -0.93 11.34
C GLU A 56 -0.22 -1.46 12.78
N PHE A 57 0.15 -0.62 13.74
CA PHE A 57 0.11 -0.99 15.15
C PHE A 57 -1.32 -1.27 15.64
N MET A 58 -2.29 -0.46 15.20
CA MET A 58 -3.71 -0.69 15.48
C MET A 58 -4.20 -2.02 14.87
N LEU A 59 -3.77 -2.37 13.65
CA LEU A 59 -4.13 -3.67 13.06
C LEU A 59 -3.60 -4.85 13.89
N LEU A 60 -2.43 -4.71 14.51
CA LEU A 60 -1.87 -5.74 15.38
C LEU A 60 -2.57 -5.76 16.75
N SER A 61 -2.87 -4.60 17.34
CA SER A 61 -3.52 -4.53 18.66
C SER A 61 -4.97 -4.98 18.63
N LEU A 62 -5.64 -4.89 17.47
CA LEU A 62 -7.04 -5.26 17.27
C LEU A 62 -7.22 -6.69 16.72
N THR A 63 -6.26 -7.59 16.94
CA THR A 63 -6.34 -8.99 16.50
C THR A 63 -7.28 -9.84 17.39
N ASP A 64 -7.82 -9.27 18.46
CA ASP A 64 -8.78 -9.96 19.33
C ASP A 64 -10.16 -10.08 18.64
N ALA A 65 -10.89 -11.15 18.99
CA ALA A 65 -12.16 -11.51 18.37
C ALA A 65 -13.27 -10.47 18.58
N GLU A 66 -13.17 -9.69 19.65
CA GLU A 66 -14.09 -8.59 19.96
C GLU A 66 -13.98 -7.43 18.97
N PHE A 67 -12.81 -7.25 18.32
CA PHE A 67 -12.51 -6.05 17.54
C PHE A 67 -12.44 -6.27 16.02
N HIS A 68 -12.99 -7.38 15.53
CA HIS A 68 -12.94 -7.72 14.09
C HIS A 68 -13.51 -6.62 13.18
N GLY A 69 -14.62 -5.98 13.55
CA GLY A 69 -15.19 -4.88 12.76
C GLY A 69 -14.29 -3.65 12.76
N LEU A 70 -13.81 -3.23 13.94
CA LEU A 70 -12.89 -2.12 14.08
C LEU A 70 -11.58 -2.35 13.30
N TRP A 71 -11.07 -3.58 13.33
CA TRP A 71 -9.89 -3.98 12.56
C TRP A 71 -10.08 -3.77 11.05
N LEU A 72 -11.26 -4.06 10.50
CA LEU A 72 -11.57 -3.78 9.09
C LEU A 72 -11.66 -2.29 8.77
N TYR A 73 -12.16 -1.46 9.70
CA TYR A 73 -12.15 -0.01 9.52
C TYR A 73 -10.73 0.55 9.50
N VAL A 74 -9.85 0.03 10.36
CA VAL A 74 -8.43 0.40 10.34
C VAL A 74 -7.80 -0.03 9.03
N LEU A 75 -8.06 -1.26 8.55
CA LEU A 75 -7.55 -1.73 7.26
C LEU A 75 -8.04 -0.86 6.09
N ALA A 76 -9.32 -0.49 6.08
CA ALA A 76 -9.89 0.41 5.08
C ALA A 76 -9.20 1.78 5.12
N SER A 77 -8.95 2.31 6.32
CA SER A 77 -8.22 3.57 6.48
C SER A 77 -6.77 3.48 6.01
N LEU A 78 -6.11 2.33 6.16
CA LEU A 78 -4.76 2.10 5.63
C LEU A 78 -4.76 2.20 4.10
N PHE A 79 -5.75 1.61 3.42
CA PHE A 79 -5.90 1.77 1.97
C PHE A 79 -6.11 3.22 1.55
N VAL A 80 -6.88 4.00 2.31
CA VAL A 80 -7.03 5.45 2.06
C VAL A 80 -5.67 6.14 2.16
N THR A 81 -4.97 5.97 3.28
CA THR A 81 -3.68 6.61 3.55
C THR A 81 -2.65 6.26 2.48
N VAL A 82 -2.49 4.96 2.17
CA VAL A 82 -1.53 4.47 1.17
C VAL A 82 -1.81 5.10 -0.20
N ASN A 83 -3.05 5.09 -0.67
CA ASN A 83 -3.37 5.66 -1.99
C ASN A 83 -3.24 7.19 -2.03
N TRP A 84 -3.56 7.85 -0.92
CA TRP A 84 -3.35 9.28 -0.75
C TRP A 84 -1.86 9.65 -0.87
N ILE A 85 -0.98 8.90 -0.20
CA ILE A 85 0.47 9.07 -0.27
C ILE A 85 0.97 8.90 -1.70
N VAL A 86 0.56 7.83 -2.39
CA VAL A 86 0.93 7.61 -3.80
C VAL A 86 0.54 8.78 -4.67
N HIS A 87 -0.70 9.26 -4.53
CA HIS A 87 -1.20 10.36 -5.34
C HIS A 87 -0.40 11.64 -5.13
N ILE A 88 -0.13 12.02 -3.88
CA ILE A 88 0.64 13.21 -3.56
C ILE A 88 2.10 13.08 -4.04
N SER A 89 2.71 11.91 -3.85
CA SER A 89 4.09 11.66 -4.26
C SER A 89 4.23 11.71 -5.78
N LEU A 90 3.34 11.07 -6.55
CA LEU A 90 3.36 11.13 -8.01
C LEU A 90 3.05 12.53 -8.55
N ARG A 91 2.13 13.27 -7.89
CA ARG A 91 1.84 14.66 -8.26
C ARG A 91 3.08 15.56 -8.12
N ARG A 92 3.87 15.37 -7.07
CA ARG A 92 5.12 16.10 -6.84
C ARG A 92 6.24 15.62 -7.76
N ALA A 93 6.38 14.32 -7.97
CA ALA A 93 7.35 13.76 -8.90
C ALA A 93 7.16 14.33 -10.32
N ARG A 94 5.91 14.52 -10.78
CA ARG A 94 5.63 15.13 -12.09
C ARG A 94 6.13 16.58 -12.23
N GLN A 95 6.27 17.32 -11.13
CA GLN A 95 6.75 18.70 -11.16
C GLN A 95 8.27 18.79 -11.31
N HIS A 96 9.00 17.69 -11.10
CA HIS A 96 10.45 17.69 -11.15
C HIS A 96 10.97 17.38 -12.57
N PRO A 97 11.84 18.23 -13.15
CA PRO A 97 12.27 18.08 -14.55
C PRO A 97 13.00 16.76 -14.83
N ALA A 98 13.70 16.20 -13.84
CA ALA A 98 14.38 14.91 -13.97
C ALA A 98 13.42 13.73 -14.24
N ASN A 99 12.12 13.85 -13.93
CA ASN A 99 11.13 12.80 -14.20
C ASN A 99 10.30 13.07 -15.48
N ALA A 100 10.60 14.14 -16.22
CA ALA A 100 9.77 14.59 -17.34
C ALA A 100 9.62 13.52 -18.44
N GLN A 101 10.66 12.73 -18.69
CA GLN A 101 10.64 11.65 -19.68
C GLN A 101 9.58 10.58 -19.35
N TYR A 102 9.51 10.14 -18.09
CA TYR A 102 8.52 9.15 -17.65
C TYR A 102 7.09 9.71 -17.73
N PHE A 103 6.89 10.97 -17.33
CA PHE A 103 5.56 11.59 -17.32
C PHE A 103 5.10 12.13 -18.69
N ALA A 104 5.95 12.11 -19.72
CA ALA A 104 5.57 12.52 -21.08
C ALA A 104 4.50 11.60 -21.70
N THR A 105 4.51 10.32 -21.32
CA THR A 105 3.57 9.31 -21.84
C THR A 105 2.44 8.97 -20.85
N ILE A 106 2.49 9.51 -19.63
CA ILE A 106 1.57 9.16 -18.53
C ILE A 106 0.74 10.37 -18.12
N ALA A 107 -0.55 10.31 -18.43
CA ALA A 107 -1.52 11.34 -18.07
C ALA A 107 -1.74 11.45 -16.55
N PRO A 108 -2.20 12.63 -16.05
CA PRO A 108 -2.61 12.76 -14.66
C PRO A 108 -3.76 11.84 -14.27
N ALA A 109 -3.66 11.26 -13.07
CA ALA A 109 -4.72 10.43 -12.52
C ALA A 109 -6.01 11.24 -12.39
N THR A 110 -7.11 10.64 -12.82
CA THR A 110 -8.48 11.13 -12.72
C THR A 110 -9.23 10.41 -11.60
N LEU A 111 -10.40 10.92 -11.21
CA LEU A 111 -11.26 10.24 -10.24
C LEU A 111 -11.66 8.81 -10.65
N ARG A 112 -11.67 8.52 -11.96
CA ARG A 112 -12.00 7.17 -12.46
C ARG A 112 -10.93 6.14 -12.08
N ASP A 113 -9.68 6.57 -11.97
CA ASP A 113 -8.56 5.69 -11.63
C ASP A 113 -8.62 5.24 -10.16
N PHE A 114 -9.32 6.01 -9.30
CA PHE A 114 -9.55 5.66 -7.90
C PHE A 114 -10.73 4.71 -7.67
N ARG A 115 -11.54 4.40 -8.69
CA ARG A 115 -12.75 3.56 -8.52
C ARG A 115 -12.44 2.20 -7.90
N GLY A 116 -11.35 1.56 -8.32
CA GLY A 116 -10.95 0.26 -7.77
C GLY A 116 -10.66 0.33 -6.27
N VAL A 117 -9.96 1.38 -5.83
CA VAL A 117 -9.62 1.61 -4.43
C VAL A 117 -10.86 1.96 -3.60
N ILE A 118 -11.75 2.80 -4.15
CA ILE A 118 -13.02 3.15 -3.49
C ILE A 118 -13.86 1.89 -3.27
N VAL A 119 -13.98 1.02 -4.26
CA VAL A 119 -14.69 -0.27 -4.12
C VAL A 119 -14.06 -1.12 -3.03
N ILE A 120 -12.73 -1.18 -2.97
CA ILE A 120 -12.02 -1.94 -1.92
C ILE A 120 -12.38 -1.43 -0.53
N ILE A 121 -12.31 -0.12 -0.33
CA ILE A 121 -12.60 0.56 0.94
C ILE A 121 -14.07 0.34 1.33
N VAL A 122 -15.00 0.53 0.40
CA VAL A 122 -16.43 0.37 0.64
C VAL A 122 -16.75 -1.07 1.04
N ILE A 123 -16.18 -2.07 0.37
CA ILE A 123 -16.37 -3.48 0.73
C ILE A 123 -15.79 -3.77 2.13
N ALA A 124 -14.60 -3.26 2.45
CA ALA A 124 -14.00 -3.46 3.77
C ALA A 124 -14.88 -2.85 4.89
N ILE A 125 -15.40 -1.64 4.69
CA ILE A 125 -16.32 -0.99 5.63
C ILE A 125 -17.64 -1.78 5.74
N ALA A 126 -18.21 -2.21 4.60
CA ALA A 126 -19.44 -2.99 4.60
C ALA A 126 -19.29 -4.33 5.35
N LEU A 127 -18.14 -5.00 5.19
CA LEU A 127 -17.82 -6.21 5.95
C LEU A 127 -17.63 -5.92 7.44
N GLY A 128 -16.99 -4.80 7.80
CA GLY A 128 -16.87 -4.35 9.20
C GLY A 128 -18.24 -4.15 9.84
N LEU A 129 -19.13 -3.42 9.15
CA LEU A 129 -20.49 -3.18 9.62
C LEU A 129 -21.28 -4.50 9.73
N ALA A 130 -21.15 -5.39 8.75
CA ALA A 130 -21.82 -6.69 8.79
C ALA A 130 -21.36 -7.53 9.99
N ILE A 131 -20.07 -7.50 10.34
CA ILE A 131 -19.55 -8.18 11.52
C ILE A 131 -20.15 -7.59 12.80
N ASP A 132 -20.12 -6.26 12.95
CA ASP A 132 -20.64 -5.55 14.14
C ASP A 132 -22.13 -5.84 14.37
N PHE A 133 -22.95 -5.90 13.30
CA PHE A 133 -24.37 -6.20 13.41
C PHE A 133 -24.70 -7.70 13.57
N SER A 134 -23.78 -8.61 13.20
CA SER A 134 -24.05 -10.07 13.20
C SER A 134 -23.83 -10.76 14.56
N GLY A 135 -23.19 -10.08 15.52
CA GLY A 135 -23.11 -10.50 16.93
C GLY A 135 -22.25 -11.72 17.28
N SER A 136 -21.97 -12.66 16.36
CA SER A 136 -21.08 -13.83 16.66
C SER A 136 -20.68 -14.73 15.47
N THR A 137 -20.89 -14.32 14.21
CA THR A 137 -20.65 -15.24 13.08
C THR A 137 -19.18 -15.29 12.65
N ILE A 138 -18.49 -16.40 12.97
CA ILE A 138 -17.05 -16.58 12.67
C ILE A 138 -16.71 -16.60 11.17
N TRP A 139 -17.69 -16.90 10.30
CA TRP A 139 -17.49 -16.97 8.86
C TRP A 139 -17.26 -15.59 8.21
N LEU A 140 -17.80 -14.51 8.77
CA LEU A 140 -17.64 -13.16 8.22
C LEU A 140 -16.19 -12.65 8.36
N PRO A 141 -15.53 -12.74 9.54
CA PRO A 141 -14.09 -12.46 9.66
C PRO A 141 -13.22 -13.29 8.72
N LEU A 142 -13.51 -14.60 8.57
CA LEU A 142 -12.77 -15.46 7.65
C LEU A 142 -12.88 -14.99 6.20
N LEU A 143 -14.09 -14.67 5.75
CA LEU A 143 -14.31 -14.14 4.41
C LEU A 143 -13.58 -12.80 4.23
N ALA A 144 -13.60 -11.93 5.24
CA ALA A 144 -12.92 -10.65 5.21
C ALA A 144 -11.39 -10.79 5.15
N ILE A 145 -10.82 -11.77 5.86
CA ILE A 145 -9.38 -12.10 5.81
C ILE A 145 -8.97 -12.58 4.42
N VAL A 146 -9.73 -13.51 3.82
CA VAL A 146 -9.44 -14.04 2.48
C VAL A 146 -9.49 -12.90 1.45
N TYR A 147 -10.52 -12.06 1.55
CA TYR A 147 -10.67 -10.88 0.73
C TYR A 147 -9.50 -9.90 0.90
N ALA A 148 -9.14 -9.55 2.14
CA ALA A 148 -8.06 -8.61 2.46
C ALA A 148 -6.71 -9.10 1.92
N ASN A 149 -6.36 -10.37 2.16
CA ASN A 149 -5.13 -10.96 1.63
C ASN A 149 -5.11 -10.94 0.08
N GLY A 150 -6.21 -11.32 -0.57
CA GLY A 150 -6.31 -11.30 -2.03
C GLY A 150 -6.09 -9.89 -2.61
N ILE A 151 -6.67 -8.86 -1.97
CA ILE A 151 -6.47 -7.47 -2.37
C ILE A 151 -5.04 -7.00 -2.13
N LEU A 152 -4.44 -7.31 -0.98
CA LEU A 152 -3.05 -6.92 -0.68
C LEU A 152 -2.06 -7.57 -1.64
N ILE A 153 -2.22 -8.85 -1.95
CA ILE A 153 -1.42 -9.55 -2.97
C ILE A 153 -1.56 -8.84 -4.32
N ARG A 154 -2.80 -8.55 -4.74
CA ARG A 154 -3.04 -7.82 -5.99
C ARG A 154 -2.32 -6.47 -6.00
N GLN A 155 -2.38 -5.70 -4.91
CA GLN A 155 -1.71 -4.40 -4.84
C GLN A 155 -0.19 -4.52 -4.89
N ILE A 156 0.40 -5.49 -4.18
CA ILE A 156 1.85 -5.76 -4.25
C ILE A 156 2.27 -6.08 -5.69
N VAL A 157 1.49 -6.91 -6.41
CA VAL A 157 1.76 -7.24 -7.81
C VAL A 157 1.66 -6.01 -8.72
N VAL A 158 0.67 -5.14 -8.51
CA VAL A 158 0.53 -3.88 -9.26
C VAL A 158 1.73 -2.95 -9.01
N THR A 159 2.15 -2.78 -7.76
CA THR A 159 3.33 -1.98 -7.40
C THR A 159 4.60 -2.57 -8.02
N ARG A 160 4.74 -3.90 -8.04
CA ARG A 160 5.86 -4.57 -8.72
C ARG A 160 5.89 -4.29 -10.22
N ARG A 161 4.73 -4.22 -10.89
CA ARG A 161 4.65 -3.84 -12.31
C ARG A 161 5.07 -2.39 -12.52
N LEU A 162 4.66 -1.49 -11.63
CA LEU A 162 5.11 -0.09 -11.65
C LEU A 162 6.64 -0.02 -11.54
N TRP A 163 7.25 -0.74 -10.60
CA TRP A 163 8.70 -0.83 -10.48
C TRP A 163 9.39 -1.22 -11.80
N TRP A 164 8.86 -2.26 -12.45
CA TRP A 164 9.42 -2.73 -13.73
C TRP A 164 9.32 -1.67 -14.83
N SER A 165 8.20 -0.94 -14.90
CA SER A 165 8.05 0.16 -15.86
C SER A 165 9.07 1.28 -15.63
N LEU A 166 9.38 1.60 -14.36
CA LEU A 166 10.34 2.64 -14.01
C LEU A 166 11.78 2.25 -14.34
N MET A 167 12.13 0.98 -14.20
CA MET A 167 13.48 0.49 -14.52
C MET A 167 13.71 0.37 -16.03
N ALA A 168 12.67 0.08 -16.80
CA ALA A 168 12.75 -0.01 -18.25
C ALA A 168 13.00 1.35 -18.92
N ASP A 169 12.49 2.44 -18.36
CA ASP A 169 12.59 3.79 -18.92
C ASP A 169 13.87 4.55 -18.53
N ARG A 170 14.80 3.94 -17.79
CA ARG A 170 16.06 4.61 -17.45
C ARG A 170 17.00 4.64 -18.66
N PRO A 171 17.52 5.80 -19.07
CA PRO A 171 18.61 5.83 -20.04
C PRO A 171 19.80 5.08 -19.44
N ALA A 172 20.46 4.24 -20.25
CA ALA A 172 21.73 3.64 -19.86
C ALA A 172 22.64 4.76 -19.37
N VAL A 173 23.22 4.60 -18.17
CA VAL A 173 24.23 5.51 -17.64
C VAL A 173 25.25 5.70 -18.75
N THR A 174 25.25 6.88 -19.38
CA THR A 174 26.23 7.20 -20.42
C THR A 174 27.57 7.16 -19.71
N ALA A 175 28.35 6.12 -20.03
CA ALA A 175 29.73 6.02 -19.60
C ALA A 175 30.43 7.36 -19.89
N PRO A 176 31.30 7.85 -18.98
CA PRO A 176 32.01 9.10 -19.23
C PRO A 176 32.69 9.00 -20.61
N SER A 177 32.38 9.96 -21.47
CA SER A 177 32.97 10.04 -22.79
C SER A 177 34.49 10.08 -22.62
N ALA A 178 35.20 9.15 -23.26
CA ALA A 178 36.65 8.98 -23.24
C ALA A 178 37.45 10.19 -23.82
N SER A 179 36.84 11.36 -23.93
CA SER A 179 37.39 12.60 -24.45
C SER A 179 37.98 13.53 -23.38
N GLN A 180 38.00 13.13 -22.10
CA GLN A 180 38.65 13.92 -21.02
C GLN A 180 40.07 13.46 -20.64
N GLU A 181 40.57 12.33 -21.17
CA GLU A 181 41.96 11.86 -20.94
C GLU A 181 43.00 12.38 -21.96
N GLN A 182 42.61 13.24 -22.91
CA GLN A 182 43.53 13.79 -23.93
C GLN A 182 43.92 15.26 -23.72
N GLN A 183 43.74 15.80 -22.52
CA GLN A 183 44.15 17.16 -22.17
C GLN A 183 45.06 17.24 -20.93
N GLU A 184 45.85 16.19 -20.67
CA GLU A 184 47.08 16.28 -19.86
C GLU A 184 48.31 16.35 -20.75
#